data_AF-A0A091VHX0-F1
#
_entry.id   AF-A0A091VHX0-F1
#
_cell.length_a   1.000
_cell.length_b   1.000
_cell.length_c   1.000
_cell.angle_alpha   90.00
_cell.angle_beta   90.00
_cell.angle_gamma   90.00
#
_symmetry.space_group_name_H-M   'P 1'
#
loop_
_entity.id
_entity.type
_entity.pdbx_description
1 polymer ?
#
loop_
_entity_poly.entity_id
_entity_poly.type
_entity_poly.pdbx_seq_one_letter_code
_entity_poly.pdbx_strand_id
1 'polypeptide(L)' 'QVSQAAAELQQYCMQNACKDALLVGVPAGSNPFREPRSCALL' A
#
# COMPACT_ATOMS: atom_id res chain seq x y z
N GLN A 1 27.86 -11.94 -4.81
CA GLN A 1 27.42 -10.54 -4.93
C GLN A 1 25.93 -10.44 -5.28
N VAL A 2 25.42 -11.19 -6.26
CA VAL A 2 23.97 -11.22 -6.59
C VAL A 2 23.10 -11.69 -5.41
N SER A 3 23.50 -12.75 -4.70
CA SER A 3 22.77 -13.26 -3.53
C SER A 3 22.62 -12.22 -2.41
N GLN A 4 23.66 -11.41 -2.19
CA GLN A 4 23.65 -10.35 -1.19
C GLN A 4 22.71 -9.19 -1.58
N ALA A 5 22.81 -8.72 -2.83
CA ALA A 5 21.93 -7.69 -3.34
C ALA A 5 20.44 -8.13 -3.32
N ALA A 6 20.18 -9.41 -3.61
CA ALA A 6 18.82 -9.97 -3.52
C ALA A 6 18.28 -9.96 -2.07
N ALA A 7 19.12 -10.29 -1.08
CA ALA A 7 18.74 -10.24 0.32
C ALA A 7 18.43 -8.81 0.80
N GLU A 8 19.22 -7.83 0.36
CA GLU A 8 19.00 -6.41 0.68
C GLU A 8 17.68 -5.90 0.07
N LEU A 9 17.39 -6.25 -1.18
CA LEU A 9 16.12 -5.93 -1.83
C LEU A 9 14.94 -6.58 -1.10
N GLN A 10 15.06 -7.86 -0.73
CA GLN A 10 14.02 -8.57 0.02
C GLN A 10 13.75 -7.88 1.36
N GLN A 11 14.81 -7.55 2.10
CA GLN A 11 14.69 -6.87 3.38
C GLN A 11 14.02 -5.50 3.24
N TYR A 12 14.38 -4.73 2.21
CA TYR A 12 13.74 -3.44 1.93
C TYR A 12 12.24 -3.59 1.67
N CYS A 13 11.86 -4.56 0.83
CA CYS A 13 10.44 -4.83 0.55
C CYS A 13 9.69 -5.23 1.82
N MET A 14 10.24 -6.11 2.64
CA MET A 14 9.62 -6.55 3.90
C MET A 14 9.43 -5.39 4.89
N GLN A 15 10.40 -4.48 4.99
CA GLN A 15 10.31 -3.32 5.89
C GLN A 15 9.27 -2.29 5.43
N ASN A 16 8.97 -2.22 4.14
CA ASN A 16 8.06 -1.21 3.57
C ASN A 16 6.70 -1.78 3.15
N ALA A 17 6.52 -3.10 3.15
CA ALA A 17 5.30 -3.79 2.76
C ALA A 17 4.04 -3.22 3.44
N CYS A 18 4.10 -2.90 4.73
CA CYS A 18 2.95 -2.36 5.47
C CYS A 18 2.57 -0.92 5.08
N LYS A 19 3.44 -0.21 4.37
CA LYS A 19 3.20 1.16 3.87
C LYS A 19 2.73 1.16 2.41
N ASP A 20 2.81 0.02 1.74
CA ASP A 20 2.37 -0.11 0.36
C ASP A 20 0.85 -0.27 0.29
N ALA A 21 0.18 0.82 -0.09
CA ALA A 21 -1.27 0.90 -0.24
C ALA A 21 -1.85 -0.18 -1.17
N LEU A 22 -1.09 -0.68 -2.14
CA LEU A 22 -1.55 -1.71 -3.07
C LEU A 22 -1.41 -3.12 -2.48
N LEU A 23 -0.48 -3.31 -1.55
CA LEU A 23 -0.27 -4.59 -0.88
C LEU A 23 -1.24 -4.79 0.29
N VAL A 24 -1.40 -3.78 1.14
CA VAL A 24 -2.26 -3.88 2.35
C VAL A 24 -3.66 -3.31 2.16
N GLY A 25 -3.91 -2.64 1.04
CA GLY A 25 -5.12 -1.86 0.84
C GLY A 25 -5.12 -0.57 1.67
N VAL A 26 -6.03 0.33 1.34
CA VAL A 26 -6.25 1.56 2.11
C VAL A 26 -7.72 1.67 2.52
N PRO A 27 -8.01 2.32 3.67
CA PRO A 27 -9.37 2.65 4.02
C PRO A 27 -10.06 3.41 2.90
N ALA A 28 -11.34 3.13 2.68
CA ALA A 28 -12.07 3.68 1.55
C ALA A 28 -12.16 5.22 1.56
N GLY A 29 -12.05 5.87 2.72
CA GLY A 29 -11.99 7.34 2.84
C GLY A 29 -10.60 7.94 2.65
N SER A 30 -9.54 7.14 2.66
CA SER A 30 -8.16 7.58 2.48
C SER A 30 -7.65 7.39 1.04
N ASN A 31 -8.42 6.70 0.19
CA ASN A 31 -8.07 6.51 -1.22
C ASN A 31 -8.40 7.79 -2.02
N PRO A 32 -7.40 8.53 -2.54
CA PRO A 32 -7.64 9.77 -3.29
C PRO A 32 -8.35 9.52 -4.63
N PHE A 33 -8.35 8.29 -5.14
CA PHE A 33 -9.02 7.91 -6.39
C PHE A 33 -10.46 7.43 -6.19
N ARG A 34 -10.91 7.28 -4.94
CA ARG A 34 -12.27 6.84 -4.67
C ARG A 34 -13.19 8.06 -4.60
N GLU A 35 -14.26 8.02 -5.38
CA GLU A 35 -15.30 9.05 -5.32
C GLU A 35 -15.88 9.17 -3.89
N PRO A 36 -16.12 10.39 -3.40
CA PRO A 36 -16.82 10.59 -2.15
C PRO A 36 -18.18 9.89 -2.21
N ARG A 37 -18.48 9.02 -1.23
CA ARG A 37 -19.82 8.45 -1.11
C ARG A 37 -20.78 9.56 -0.66
N SER A 38 -21.37 10.29 -1.60
CA SER A 38 -22.50 11.16 -1.34
C SER A 38 -23.77 10.32 -1.22
N CYS A 39 -23.97 9.65 -0.08
CA CYS A 39 -25.29 9.16 0.28
C CYS A 39 -26.00 10.27 1.05
N ALA A 40 -26.80 11.08 0.35
CA ALA A 40 -27.82 11.89 1.00
C ALA A 40 -28.99 10.97 1.36
N LEU A 41 -29.31 10.86 2.65
CA LEU A 41 -30.62 10.38 3.06
C LEU A 41 -31.61 11.49 2.73
N LEU A 42 -32.48 11.25 1.75
CA LEU A 42 -33.61 12.12 1.40
C LEU A 42 -34.74 11.97 2.43
#